data_AF-A0A967GIG4-F1
#
_entry.id   AF-A0A967GIG4-F1
#
_cell.length_a   1.000
_cell.length_b   1.000
_cell.length_c   1.000
_cell.angle_alpha   90.00
_cell.angle_beta   90.00
_cell.angle_gamma   90.00
#
_symmetry.space_group_name_H-M   'P 1'
#
loop_
_entity.id
_entity.type
_entity.pdbx_description
1 polymer ?
#
loop_
_entity_poly.entity_id
_entity_poly.type
_entity_poly.pdbx_seq_one_letter_code
_entity_poly.pdbx_strand_id
1 'polypeptide(L)' 'MDWRDEGIFLSGKPLGEANLIAEILTLEHGRHLGLVRGGRSRRIRPTLQPGNLVRVSWRARLPEHLGGY' A
#
# COMPACT_ATOMS: atom_id res chain seq x y z
N MET A 1 14.66 -4.26 -3.66
CA MET A 1 14.27 -4.61 -2.29
C MET A 1 12.93 -5.32 -2.34
N ASP A 2 12.81 -6.46 -1.65
CA ASP A 2 11.60 -7.25 -1.49
C ASP A 2 11.44 -7.55 0.00
N TRP A 3 10.37 -7.07 0.60
CA TRP A 3 10.07 -7.33 2.01
C TRP A 3 8.56 -7.50 2.20
N ARG A 4 8.19 -8.11 3.33
CA ARG A 4 6.81 -8.27 3.76
C ARG A 4 6.68 -7.72 5.16
N ASP A 5 5.54 -7.10 5.45
CA ASP A 5 5.26 -6.55 6.76
C ASP A 5 3.74 -6.52 7.02
N GLU A 6 3.37 -6.32 8.27
CA GLU A 6 2.04 -5.94 8.71
C GLU A 6 1.99 -4.44 9.00
N GLY A 7 0.84 -3.81 8.76
CA GLY A 7 0.71 -2.38 9.00
C GLY A 7 -0.71 -1.89 9.01
N ILE A 8 -0.89 -0.65 9.45
CA ILE A 8 -2.19 0.02 9.47
C ILE A 8 -2.32 0.89 8.23
N PHE A 9 -3.39 0.69 7.46
CA PHE A 9 -3.71 1.58 6.36
C PHE A 9 -4.08 2.96 6.90
N LEU A 10 -3.41 4.01 6.41
CA LEU A 10 -3.64 5.39 6.85
C LEU A 10 -4.51 6.14 5.83
N SER A 11 -4.06 6.17 4.59
CA SER A 11 -4.70 6.92 3.53
C SER A 11 -4.44 6.31 2.16
N GLY A 12 -5.25 6.70 1.17
CA GLY A 12 -5.11 6.27 -0.21
C GLY A 12 -5.42 7.40 -1.17
N LYS A 13 -4.54 7.63 -2.14
CA LYS A 13 -4.73 8.61 -3.22
C LYS A 13 -4.92 7.89 -4.56
N PRO A 14 -6.04 8.09 -5.28
CA PRO A 14 -6.22 7.51 -6.60
C PRO A 14 -5.06 7.81 -7.56
N LEU A 15 -4.66 6.81 -8.35
CA LEU A 15 -3.65 6.92 -9.39
C LEU A 15 -4.19 6.31 -10.68
N GLY A 16 -4.54 7.18 -11.64
CA GLY A 16 -5.21 6.77 -12.87
C GLY A 16 -6.58 6.13 -12.63
N GLU A 17 -6.96 5.23 -13.53
CA GLU A 17 -8.32 4.67 -13.57
C GLU A 17 -8.54 3.54 -12.54
N ALA A 18 -7.53 2.69 -12.32
CA ALA A 18 -7.69 1.46 -11.55
C ALA A 18 -6.91 1.42 -10.23
N ASN A 19 -5.86 2.23 -10.10
CA ASN A 19 -4.87 2.09 -9.04
C ASN A 19 -5.01 3.18 -7.97
N LEU A 20 -4.30 3.02 -6.86
CA LEU A 20 -4.11 4.07 -5.87
C LEU A 20 -2.74 3.94 -5.20
N ILE A 21 -2.23 5.05 -4.69
CA ILE A 21 -1.06 5.10 -3.82
C ILE A 21 -1.58 4.99 -2.39
N ALA A 22 -1.18 3.95 -1.67
CA ALA A 22 -1.52 3.76 -0.26
C ALA A 22 -0.38 4.26 0.61
N GLU A 23 -0.77 4.82 1.75
CA GLU A 23 0.08 5.17 2.85
C GLU A 23 -0.20 4.21 4.00
N ILE A 24 0.84 3.51 4.46
CA ILE A 24 0.72 2.45 5.45
C ILE A 24 1.77 2.68 6.53
N LEU A 25 1.35 2.62 7.79
CA LEU A 25 2.26 2.55 8.92
C LEU A 25 2.59 1.08 9.16
N THR A 26 3.77 0.66 8.71
CA THR A 26 4.26 -0.71 8.86
C THR A 26 4.97 -0.90 10.20
N LEU A 27 4.98 -2.13 10.70
CA LEU A 27 5.52 -2.47 12.01
C LEU A 27 7.04 -2.31 12.07
N GLU A 28 7.75 -2.85 11.07
CA GLU A 28 9.22 -2.90 11.07
C GLU A 28 9.86 -1.82 10.21
N HIS A 29 9.12 -1.28 9.23
CA HIS A 29 9.66 -0.31 8.26
C HIS A 29 9.10 1.11 8.46
N GLY A 30 8.22 1.34 9.43
CA GLY A 30 7.61 2.64 9.68
C GLY A 30 6.67 3.09 8.55
N ARG A 31 6.56 4.40 8.30
CA ARG A 31 5.61 4.93 7.31
C ARG A 31 6.12 4.71 5.89
N HIS A 32 5.37 3.97 5.08
CA HIS A 32 5.72 3.63 3.71
C HIS A 32 4.59 3.92 2.72
N LEU A 33 4.99 4.35 1.52
CA LEU A 33 4.10 4.50 0.37
C LEU A 33 4.26 3.32 -0.59
N GLY A 34 3.17 2.94 -1.25
CA GLY A 34 3.25 2.04 -2.38
C GLY A 34 2.02 2.07 -3.29
N LEU A 35 2.13 1.41 -4.42
CA LEU A 35 1.10 1.30 -5.44
C LEU A 35 0.21 0.06 -5.23
N VAL A 36 -1.11 0.26 -5.08
CA VAL A 36 -2.12 -0.82 -5.15
C VAL A 36 -2.50 -0.95 -6.61
N ARG A 37 -2.29 -2.13 -7.18
CA ARG A 37 -2.94 -2.46 -8.45
C ARG A 37 -4.40 -2.81 -8.20
N GLY A 38 -5.32 -2.13 -8.88
CA GLY A 38 -6.75 -2.38 -8.71
C GLY A 38 -7.30 -1.94 -7.35
N GLY A 39 -6.63 -1.04 -6.64
CA GLY A 39 -7.08 -0.51 -5.35
C GLY A 39 -8.45 0.19 -5.41
N ARG A 40 -8.88 0.61 -6.61
CA ARG A 40 -10.22 1.18 -6.85
C ARG A 40 -11.30 0.13 -7.09
N SER A 41 -10.93 -1.16 -7.19
CA SER A 41 -11.90 -2.23 -7.41
C SER A 41 -12.84 -2.39 -6.22
N ARG A 42 -14.09 -2.78 -6.49
CA ARG A 42 -15.10 -3.07 -5.44
C ARG A 42 -14.64 -4.17 -4.48
N ARG A 43 -13.76 -5.07 -4.94
CA ARG A 43 -13.21 -6.17 -4.14
C ARG A 43 -12.17 -5.71 -3.12
N ILE A 44 -11.26 -4.82 -3.52
CA ILE A 44 -10.11 -4.42 -2.68
C ILE A 44 -10.44 -3.21 -1.80
N ARG A 45 -11.29 -2.30 -2.28
CA ARG A 45 -11.63 -1.04 -1.60
C ARG A 45 -12.09 -1.20 -0.14
N PRO A 46 -12.86 -2.23 0.28
CA PRO A 46 -13.23 -2.42 1.68
C PRO A 46 -12.04 -2.72 2.60
N THR A 47 -10.97 -3.31 2.10
CA THR A 47 -9.74 -3.57 2.86
C THR A 47 -8.92 -2.29 3.05
N LEU A 48 -9.04 -1.33 2.13
CA LEU A 48 -8.29 -0.07 2.12
C LEU A 48 -9.07 1.04 2.83
N GLN A 49 -9.44 0.80 4.08
CA GLN A 49 -10.06 1.80 4.95
C GLN A 49 -9.06 2.21 6.05
N PRO A 50 -9.01 3.50 6.42
CA PRO A 50 -8.16 3.96 7.52
C PRO A 50 -8.38 3.13 8.80
N GLY A 51 -7.29 2.69 9.42
CA GLY A 51 -7.32 1.88 10.64
C GLY A 51 -7.35 0.36 10.40
N ASN A 52 -7.59 -0.10 9.18
CA ASN A 52 -7.52 -1.53 8.88
C ASN A 52 -6.08 -2.04 8.98
N LEU A 53 -5.91 -3.19 9.63
CA LEU A 53 -4.67 -3.96 9.57
C LEU A 53 -4.56 -4.64 8.21
N VAL A 54 -3.41 -4.46 7.56
CA VAL A 54 -3.10 -5.01 6.25
C VAL A 54 -1.76 -5.73 6.27
N ARG A 55 -1.68 -6.84 5.53
CA ARG A 55 -0.41 -7.47 5.16
C ARG A 55 0.04 -6.91 3.83
N VAL A 56 1.29 -6.47 3.77
CA VAL A 56 1.87 -5.92 2.54
C VAL A 56 3.08 -6.72 2.10
N SER A 57 3.24 -6.85 0.79
CA SER A 57 4.45 -7.35 0.16
C SER A 57 4.98 -6.22 -0.70
N TRP A 58 6.03 -5.54 -0.26
CA TRP A 58 6.55 -4.37 -0.97
C TRP A 58 7.71 -4.78 -1.87
N ARG A 59 7.61 -4.42 -3.15
CA ARG A 59 8.69 -4.60 -4.12
C ARG A 59 8.99 -3.31 -4.87
N ALA A 60 10.24 -2.86 -4.77
CA ALA A 60 10.77 -1.82 -5.63
C ALA A 60 12.23 -2.08 -5.99
N ARG A 61 12.66 -1.47 -7.10
CA ARG A 61 14.05 -1.53 -7.56
C ARG A 61 14.98 -0.67 -6.70
N LEU A 62 14.50 0.46 -6.19
CA LEU A 62 15.19 1.41 -5.31
C LEU A 62 14.27 1.81 -4.14
N PRO A 63 14.81 2.06 -2.92
CA PRO A 63 14.01 2.41 -1.73
C PRO A 63 13.25 3.74 -1.88
N GLU A 64 13.76 4.67 -2.69
CA GLU A 64 13.11 5.96 -2.94
C GLU A 64 12.02 5.90 -4.02
N HIS A 65 11.93 4.78 -4.76
CA HIS A 65 10.92 4.58 -5.79
C HIS A 65 9.62 4.06 -5.17
N LEU A 66 8.47 4.52 -5.67
CA LEU A 66 7.16 3.95 -5.34
C LEU A 66 7.14 2.45 -5.70
N GLY A 67 7.35 1.60 -4.70
CA GLY A 67 7.18 0.15 -4.82
C GLY A 67 5.74 -0.23 -5.05
N GLY A 68 5.52 -1.37 -5.70
CA GLY A 68 4.21 -1.98 -5.82
C GLY A 68 3.97 -2.99 -4.70
N TYR A 69 2.71 -3.13 -4.29
CA TYR A 69 2.25 -4.22 -3.44
C TYR A 69 1.06 -4.96 -4.06
#